data_AF-A0A1K1LM47-F1
#
_entry.id   AF-A0A1K1LM47-F1
#
_cell.length_a   1.000
_cell.length_b   1.000
_cell.length_c   1.000
_cell.angle_alpha   90.00
_cell.angle_beta   90.00
_cell.angle_gamma   90.00
#
_symmetry.space_group_name_H-M   'P 1'
#
loop_
_entity.id
_entity.type
_entity.pdbx_description
1 polymer ?
#
loop_
_entity_poly.entity_id
_entity_poly.type
_entity_poly.pdbx_seq_one_letter_code
_entity_poly.pdbx_strand_id
1 'polypeptide(L)'
;MKNNIIKRTVCAALAAVSLSACIAVPSALNNTASKISLVNSIEAEAAFQPFYATVSIMGTSLYDSPNRGYKAKLWAFTPLYVTDETRVGRNYYYKVQTPEGEGWVNGRYVDRCSREEYDIRVDFAEGKRYVFGTNIRGMVYRKSPSVDSEVAGRIWFLYIAQIERIWPTGSDGIVWGQLTNGGFLQLSDGKGHRTVELLSKEEADRLNSIYRYYR
;
A
#
# COMPACT_ATOMS: atom_id res chain seq x y z
N MET A 1 13.80 16.54 -8.19
CA MET A 1 12.79 15.57 -8.70
C MET A 1 12.77 15.36 -10.22
N LYS A 2 13.46 16.16 -11.06
CA LYS A 2 13.44 15.99 -12.54
C LYS A 2 14.24 14.79 -13.09
N ASN A 3 15.22 14.27 -12.35
CA ASN A 3 16.12 13.22 -12.85
C ASN A 3 15.50 11.80 -12.93
N ASN A 4 14.45 11.50 -12.15
CA ASN A 4 13.84 10.17 -12.15
C ASN A 4 12.88 9.95 -13.33
N ILE A 5 12.29 11.02 -13.86
CA ILE A 5 11.42 10.96 -15.02
C ILE A 5 12.26 10.63 -16.26
N ILE A 6 13.38 11.32 -16.44
CA ILE A 6 14.30 11.10 -17.56
C ILE A 6 14.83 9.66 -17.56
N LYS A 7 15.26 9.13 -16.40
CA LYS A 7 15.73 7.74 -16.30
C LYS A 7 14.66 6.72 -16.67
N ARG A 8 13.40 6.94 -16.26
CA ARG A 8 12.28 6.05 -16.61
C ARG A 8 11.94 6.11 -18.10
N THR A 9 11.96 7.31 -18.69
CA THR A 9 11.72 7.49 -20.13
C THR A 9 12.83 6.87 -20.97
N VAL A 10 14.09 6.96 -20.53
CA VAL A 10 15.23 6.33 -21.22
C VAL A 10 15.15 4.80 -21.12
N CYS A 11 14.80 4.22 -19.96
CA CYS A 11 14.62 2.77 -19.84
C CYS A 11 13.44 2.26 -20.68
N ALA A 12 12.34 2.99 -20.76
CA ALA A 12 11.20 2.64 -21.61
C ALA A 12 11.55 2.73 -23.11
N ALA A 13 12.31 3.76 -23.51
CA ALA A 13 12.80 3.90 -24.88
C ALA A 13 13.81 2.79 -25.24
N LEU A 14 14.72 2.44 -24.34
CA LEU A 14 15.67 1.33 -24.55
C LEU A 14 14.96 -0.02 -24.66
N ALA A 15 13.94 -0.28 -23.85
CA ALA A 15 13.12 -1.49 -23.94
C ALA A 15 12.35 -1.56 -25.28
N ALA A 16 11.80 -0.43 -25.74
CA ALA A 16 11.14 -0.35 -27.04
C ALA A 16 12.12 -0.58 -28.21
N VAL A 17 13.32 0.00 -28.15
CA VAL A 17 14.36 -0.20 -29.19
C VAL A 17 14.89 -1.63 -29.21
N SER A 18 15.04 -2.28 -28.04
CA SER A 18 15.48 -3.67 -27.97
C SER A 18 14.39 -4.68 -28.40
N LEU A 19 13.11 -4.39 -28.16
CA LEU A 19 12.00 -5.18 -28.71
C LEU A 19 11.82 -4.99 -30.23
N SER A 20 12.20 -3.82 -30.76
CA SER A 20 12.17 -3.51 -32.20
C SER A 20 13.30 -4.18 -32.99
N ALA A 21 14.41 -4.54 -32.33
CA ALA A 21 15.57 -5.18 -32.96
C ALA A 21 15.41 -6.68 -33.22
N CYS A 22 14.28 -7.29 -32.85
CA CYS A 22 14.01 -8.71 -33.07
C CYS A 22 13.37 -9.03 -34.44
N ILE A 23 13.27 -8.06 -35.36
CA ILE A 23 12.71 -8.28 -36.70
C ILE A 23 13.85 -8.56 -37.69
N ALA A 24 13.98 -9.85 -38.03
CA ALA A 24 14.61 -10.45 -39.21
C ALA A 24 15.90 -9.79 -39.75
N VAL A 25 17.04 -10.43 -39.50
CA VAL A 25 18.20 -10.36 -40.41
C VAL A 25 17.82 -11.13 -41.68
N PRO A 26 17.72 -10.50 -42.87
CA PRO A 26 17.67 -11.25 -44.10
C PRO A 26 19.10 -11.69 -44.42
N SER A 27 19.35 -12.99 -44.34
CA SER A 27 20.47 -13.57 -45.06
C SER A 27 20.23 -13.40 -46.56
N ALA A 28 21.26 -12.94 -47.27
CA ALA A 28 21.37 -12.80 -48.73
C ALA A 28 20.86 -11.49 -49.39
N LEU A 29 21.85 -10.63 -49.66
CA LEU A 29 22.14 -9.90 -50.91
C LEU A 29 20.99 -9.62 -51.92
N ASN A 30 20.93 -8.33 -52.29
CA ASN A 30 20.27 -7.75 -53.47
C ASN A 30 18.74 -7.83 -53.51
N ASN A 31 18.08 -6.84 -52.90
CA ASN A 31 16.95 -6.20 -53.56
C ASN A 31 16.75 -4.75 -53.10
N THR A 32 16.62 -3.90 -54.10
CA THR A 32 16.32 -2.47 -54.09
C THR A 32 15.15 -2.13 -53.17
N ALA A 33 15.37 -1.21 -52.23
CA ALA A 33 14.38 -0.39 -51.54
C ALA A 33 13.01 -1.06 -51.25
N SER A 34 13.01 -2.17 -50.50
CA SER A 34 11.78 -2.65 -49.88
C SER A 34 11.36 -1.66 -48.80
N LYS A 35 10.24 -0.97 -49.01
CA LYS A 35 9.51 -0.24 -47.95
C LYS A 35 9.37 -1.20 -46.77
N ILE A 36 10.11 -0.93 -45.69
CA ILE A 36 9.87 -1.55 -44.40
C ILE A 36 8.54 -0.98 -43.93
N SER A 37 7.45 -1.63 -44.31
CA SER A 37 6.14 -1.34 -43.75
C SER A 37 6.15 -1.94 -42.35
N LEU A 38 6.17 -1.09 -41.32
CA LEU A 38 5.87 -1.50 -39.94
C LEU A 38 4.43 -2.01 -39.94
N VAL A 39 4.26 -3.31 -40.18
CA VAL A 39 2.97 -3.97 -40.08
C VAL A 39 2.67 -4.12 -38.59
N ASN A 40 1.73 -3.29 -38.16
CA ASN A 40 1.15 -3.19 -36.81
C ASN A 40 2.04 -2.52 -35.77
N SER A 41 1.53 -1.42 -35.20
CA SER A 41 1.94 -1.01 -33.86
C SER A 41 1.70 -2.18 -32.92
N ILE A 42 2.76 -2.74 -32.37
CA ILE A 42 2.64 -3.57 -31.17
C ILE A 42 2.22 -2.60 -30.07
N GLU A 43 0.91 -2.45 -29.86
CA GLU A 43 0.40 -1.95 -28.60
C GLU A 43 0.83 -3.00 -27.56
N ALA A 44 1.96 -2.77 -26.93
CA ALA A 44 2.28 -3.47 -25.70
C ALA A 44 1.24 -3.01 -24.69
N GLU A 45 0.12 -3.73 -24.60
CA GLU A 45 -0.76 -3.67 -23.43
C GLU A 45 0.17 -3.85 -22.23
N ALA A 46 0.34 -2.78 -21.46
CA ALA A 46 1.09 -2.84 -20.22
C ALA A 46 0.36 -3.86 -19.36
N ALA A 47 0.89 -5.08 -19.32
CA ALA A 47 0.28 -6.18 -18.58
C ALA A 47 0.00 -5.70 -17.16
N PHE A 48 -1.24 -5.90 -16.71
CA PHE A 48 -1.66 -5.49 -15.38
C PHE A 48 -0.65 -6.02 -14.34
N GLN A 49 -0.15 -5.12 -13.49
CA GLN A 49 0.76 -5.47 -12.42
C GLN A 49 0.01 -5.42 -11.09
N PRO A 50 -0.04 -6.52 -10.32
CA PRO A 50 -0.62 -6.52 -8.99
C PRO A 50 -0.01 -5.46 -8.08
N PHE A 51 -0.80 -4.88 -7.18
CA PHE A 51 -0.35 -3.82 -6.30
C PHE A 51 -1.08 -3.81 -4.95
N TYR A 52 -0.45 -3.17 -3.95
CA TYR A 52 -1.06 -2.93 -2.64
C TYR A 52 -1.90 -1.66 -2.67
N ALA A 53 -3.04 -1.72 -2.00
CA ALA A 53 -3.96 -0.60 -1.93
C ALA A 53 -4.74 -0.56 -0.62
N THR A 54 -5.46 0.53 -0.42
CA THR A 54 -6.42 0.71 0.65
C THR A 54 -7.73 1.29 0.12
N VAL A 55 -8.82 1.08 0.84
CA VAL A 55 -10.11 1.69 0.51
C VAL A 55 -10.08 3.18 0.85
N SER A 56 -10.49 4.05 -0.08
CA SER A 56 -10.45 5.51 0.14
C SER A 56 -11.65 6.06 0.91
N ILE A 57 -12.82 5.42 0.79
CA ILE A 57 -14.08 5.86 1.42
C ILE A 57 -14.78 4.78 2.23
N MET A 58 -15.48 5.21 3.28
CA MET A 58 -16.22 4.31 4.15
C MET A 58 -17.46 3.74 3.44
N GLY A 59 -17.71 2.44 3.62
CA GLY A 59 -18.91 1.79 3.09
C GLY A 59 -18.80 1.33 1.64
N THR A 60 -17.59 1.28 1.09
CA THR A 60 -17.32 0.70 -0.23
C THR A 60 -17.74 -0.77 -0.24
N SER A 61 -18.48 -1.21 -1.24
CA SER A 61 -18.92 -2.62 -1.31
C SER A 61 -17.89 -3.52 -1.98
N LEU A 62 -17.70 -4.69 -1.40
CA LEU A 62 -17.03 -5.84 -2.00
C LEU A 62 -18.08 -6.71 -2.68
N TYR A 63 -17.83 -7.08 -3.93
CA TYR A 63 -18.74 -7.87 -4.75
C TYR A 63 -18.13 -9.22 -5.16
N ASP A 64 -18.95 -10.24 -5.41
CA ASP A 64 -18.49 -11.53 -5.95
C ASP A 64 -18.09 -11.42 -7.43
N SER A 65 -18.72 -10.49 -8.15
CA SER A 65 -18.45 -10.22 -9.55
C SER A 65 -18.51 -8.70 -9.83
N PRO A 66 -17.94 -8.23 -10.95
CA PRO A 66 -18.00 -6.81 -11.28
C PRO A 66 -19.44 -6.26 -11.26
N ASN A 67 -19.72 -5.39 -10.28
CA ASN A 67 -21.03 -4.75 -10.05
C ASN A 67 -22.21 -5.67 -9.70
N ARG A 68 -21.99 -6.92 -9.27
CA ARG A 68 -23.06 -7.87 -8.89
C ARG A 68 -22.62 -8.83 -7.79
N GLY A 69 -23.59 -9.26 -6.98
CA GLY A 69 -23.38 -10.18 -5.86
C GLY A 69 -22.69 -9.46 -4.71
N TYR A 70 -23.46 -8.88 -3.78
CA TYR A 70 -22.89 -8.19 -2.62
C TYR A 70 -22.30 -9.22 -1.64
N LYS A 71 -21.05 -9.00 -1.24
CA LYS A 71 -20.34 -9.86 -0.28
C LYS A 71 -20.19 -9.20 1.07
N ALA A 72 -19.61 -8.00 1.11
CA ALA A 72 -19.33 -7.28 2.34
C ALA A 72 -19.26 -5.76 2.13
N LYS A 73 -19.37 -5.01 3.23
CA LYS A 73 -18.99 -3.59 3.27
C LYS A 73 -17.57 -3.49 3.77
N LEU A 74 -16.73 -2.83 2.99
CA LEU A 74 -15.38 -2.47 3.37
C LEU A 74 -15.40 -1.10 4.07
N TRP A 75 -14.61 -1.03 5.12
CA TRP A 75 -14.40 0.21 5.84
C TRP A 75 -13.36 1.05 5.11
N ALA A 76 -13.36 2.36 5.39
CA ALA A 76 -12.30 3.20 4.89
C ALA A 76 -10.96 2.64 5.40
N PHE A 77 -9.98 2.61 4.51
CA PHE A 77 -8.63 2.15 4.74
C PHE A 77 -8.46 0.66 5.04
N THR A 78 -9.46 -0.17 4.70
CA THR A 78 -9.26 -1.62 4.65
C THR A 78 -8.11 -1.94 3.68
N PRO A 79 -7.11 -2.75 4.08
CA PRO A 79 -6.00 -3.14 3.20
C PRO A 79 -6.49 -4.09 2.11
N LEU A 80 -6.02 -3.87 0.89
CA LEU A 80 -6.39 -4.60 -0.32
C LEU A 80 -5.13 -5.05 -1.06
N TYR A 81 -5.08 -6.31 -1.47
CA TYR A 81 -4.12 -6.75 -2.47
C TYR A 81 -4.84 -6.92 -3.82
N VAL A 82 -4.52 -6.05 -4.76
CA VAL A 82 -5.18 -5.92 -6.06
C VAL A 82 -4.49 -6.86 -7.04
N THR A 83 -5.22 -7.84 -7.56
CA THR A 83 -4.68 -8.96 -8.35
C THR A 83 -5.07 -8.92 -9.82
N ASP A 84 -6.15 -8.21 -10.14
CA ASP A 84 -6.64 -8.08 -11.52
C ASP A 84 -7.46 -6.80 -11.68
N GLU A 85 -7.69 -6.39 -12.92
CA GLU A 85 -8.57 -5.29 -13.26
C GLU A 85 -9.51 -5.66 -14.40
N THR A 86 -10.71 -5.10 -14.35
CA THR A 86 -11.67 -5.23 -15.45
C THR A 86 -12.48 -3.96 -15.60
N ARG A 87 -13.15 -3.83 -16.73
CA ARG A 87 -13.98 -2.68 -17.04
C ARG A 87 -15.40 -3.12 -17.33
N VAL A 88 -16.35 -2.56 -16.59
CA VAL A 88 -17.79 -2.76 -16.84
C VAL A 88 -18.41 -1.40 -17.13
N GLY A 89 -18.71 -1.17 -18.42
CA GLY A 89 -19.17 0.11 -18.91
C GLY A 89 -18.11 1.21 -18.68
N ARG A 90 -18.49 2.25 -17.92
CA ARG A 90 -17.61 3.40 -17.62
C ARG A 90 -16.78 3.23 -16.36
N ASN A 91 -16.96 2.14 -15.62
CA ASN A 91 -16.30 1.92 -14.34
C ASN A 91 -15.20 0.86 -14.48
N TYR A 92 -14.09 1.11 -13.79
CA TYR A 92 -13.04 0.13 -13.54
C TYR A 92 -13.33 -0.59 -12.23
N TYR A 93 -13.15 -1.89 -12.22
CA TYR A 93 -13.25 -2.74 -11.04
C TYR A 93 -11.93 -3.46 -10.85
N TYR A 94 -11.47 -3.50 -9.62
CA TYR A 94 -10.30 -4.27 -9.23
C TYR A 94 -10.73 -5.54 -8.53
N LYS A 95 -10.10 -6.67 -8.90
CA LYS A 95 -10.17 -7.88 -8.11
C LYS A 95 -9.21 -7.74 -6.94
N VAL A 96 -9.70 -7.98 -5.73
CA VAL A 96 -8.97 -7.72 -4.49
C VAL A 96 -9.06 -8.90 -3.54
N GLN A 97 -7.96 -9.14 -2.83
CA GLN A 97 -7.93 -9.96 -1.62
C GLN A 97 -7.96 -9.04 -0.40
N THR A 98 -8.85 -9.35 0.55
CA THR A 98 -9.08 -8.57 1.76
C THR A 98 -9.20 -9.52 2.97
N PRO A 99 -9.16 -9.01 4.21
CA PRO A 99 -9.48 -9.83 5.39
C PRO A 99 -10.89 -10.45 5.36
N GLU A 100 -11.83 -9.84 4.63
CA GLU A 100 -13.20 -10.34 4.42
C GLU A 100 -13.31 -11.35 3.25
N GLY A 101 -12.19 -11.68 2.62
CA GLY A 101 -12.07 -12.59 1.48
C GLY A 101 -11.82 -11.89 0.15
N GLU A 102 -11.82 -12.70 -0.93
CA GLU A 102 -11.59 -12.25 -2.30
C GLU A 102 -12.89 -11.72 -2.96
N GLY A 103 -12.79 -10.67 -3.76
CA GLY A 103 -13.93 -10.12 -4.52
C GLY A 103 -13.54 -8.95 -5.44
N TRP A 104 -14.52 -8.17 -5.87
CA TRP A 104 -14.38 -7.02 -6.75
C TRP A 104 -14.79 -5.73 -6.06
N VAL A 105 -14.00 -4.68 -6.25
CA VAL A 105 -14.26 -3.34 -5.72
C VAL A 105 -14.18 -2.30 -6.82
N ASN A 106 -14.98 -1.23 -6.73
CA ASN A 106 -14.91 -0.15 -7.71
C ASN A 106 -13.57 0.60 -7.56
N GLY A 107 -12.81 0.69 -8.65
CA GLY A 107 -11.47 1.26 -8.66
C GLY A 107 -11.40 2.75 -8.30
N ARG A 108 -12.52 3.47 -8.34
CA ARG A 108 -12.59 4.86 -7.86
C ARG A 108 -12.41 5.00 -6.35
N TYR A 109 -12.56 3.91 -5.61
CA TYR A 109 -12.49 3.89 -4.15
C TYR A 109 -11.25 3.15 -3.64
N VAL A 110 -10.26 2.96 -4.51
CA VAL A 110 -9.03 2.22 -4.22
C VAL A 110 -7.85 3.14 -4.43
N ASP A 111 -7.13 3.42 -3.35
CA ASP A 111 -5.90 4.21 -3.36
C ASP A 111 -4.70 3.29 -3.22
N ARG A 112 -3.74 3.39 -4.14
CA ARG A 112 -2.48 2.64 -4.06
C ARG A 112 -1.72 3.03 -2.80
N CYS A 113 -1.15 2.06 -2.10
CA CYS A 113 -0.31 2.28 -0.94
C CYS A 113 1.03 1.56 -1.09
N SER A 114 1.95 1.85 -0.16
CA SER A 114 3.19 1.09 -0.06
C SER A 114 2.93 -0.28 0.60
N ARG A 115 3.87 -1.22 0.40
CA ARG A 115 3.86 -2.53 1.06
C ARG A 115 3.75 -2.38 2.59
N GLU A 116 4.49 -1.43 3.15
CA GLU A 116 4.60 -1.23 4.60
C GLU A 116 3.31 -0.67 5.19
N GLU A 117 2.66 0.27 4.49
CA GLU A 117 1.32 0.73 4.91
C GLU A 117 0.32 -0.43 4.89
N TYR A 118 0.34 -1.25 3.83
CA TYR A 118 -0.49 -2.43 3.73
C TYR A 118 -0.25 -3.38 4.91
N ASP A 119 1.00 -3.73 5.20
CA ASP A 119 1.36 -4.67 6.26
C ASP A 119 0.93 -4.16 7.66
N ILE A 120 1.08 -2.85 7.96
CA ILE A 120 0.61 -2.26 9.22
C ILE A 120 -0.92 -2.39 9.37
N ARG A 121 -1.65 -2.18 8.27
CA ARG A 121 -3.12 -2.26 8.27
C ARG A 121 -3.61 -3.70 8.39
N VAL A 122 -2.89 -4.66 7.80
CA VAL A 122 -3.13 -6.09 7.96
C VAL A 122 -2.89 -6.52 9.40
N ASP A 123 -1.72 -6.21 9.97
CA ASP A 123 -1.40 -6.47 11.37
C ASP A 123 -2.52 -6.00 12.31
N PHE A 124 -3.01 -4.78 12.09
CA PHE A 124 -4.08 -4.20 12.89
C PHE A 124 -5.43 -4.92 12.72
N ALA A 125 -5.77 -5.31 11.50
CA ALA A 125 -6.98 -6.09 11.20
C ALA A 125 -6.93 -7.49 11.84
N GLU A 126 -5.74 -8.09 11.95
CA GLU A 126 -5.48 -9.35 12.64
C GLU A 126 -5.45 -9.23 14.18
N GLY A 127 -5.70 -8.03 14.72
CA GLY A 127 -5.78 -7.81 16.16
C GLY A 127 -4.47 -7.40 16.82
N LYS A 128 -3.41 -7.13 16.06
CA LYS A 128 -2.18 -6.55 16.60
C LYS A 128 -2.38 -5.06 16.88
N ARG A 129 -2.85 -4.78 18.09
CA ARG A 129 -3.25 -3.43 18.53
C ARG A 129 -2.32 -2.83 19.57
N TYR A 130 -1.17 -3.43 19.85
CA TYR A 130 -0.23 -2.91 20.85
C TYR A 130 1.05 -2.46 20.19
N VAL A 131 1.60 -1.34 20.66
CA VAL A 131 2.92 -0.83 20.27
C VAL A 131 3.87 -0.96 21.44
N PHE A 132 5.10 -1.37 21.16
CA PHE A 132 6.16 -1.48 22.15
C PHE A 132 7.23 -0.41 21.93
N GLY A 133 7.47 0.40 22.97
CA GLY A 133 8.47 1.47 22.95
C GLY A 133 9.89 0.93 23.02
N THR A 134 10.55 0.74 21.87
CA THR A 134 11.96 0.32 21.83
C THR A 134 12.95 1.47 21.80
N ASN A 135 12.49 2.71 21.58
CA ASN A 135 13.35 3.88 21.56
C ASN A 135 13.68 4.35 22.98
N ILE A 136 14.97 4.39 23.32
CA ILE A 136 15.48 4.86 24.63
C ILE A 136 15.03 6.30 24.93
N ARG A 137 14.91 7.16 23.89
CA ARG A 137 14.45 8.55 24.04
C ARG A 137 12.92 8.68 24.17
N GLY A 138 12.21 7.56 24.11
CA GLY A 138 10.77 7.48 24.03
C GLY A 138 10.23 7.84 22.64
N MET A 139 9.06 7.30 22.33
CA MET A 139 8.33 7.60 21.09
C MET A 139 7.32 8.71 21.36
N VAL A 140 7.38 9.77 20.55
CA VAL A 140 6.52 10.94 20.70
C VAL A 140 5.11 10.62 20.17
N TYR A 141 4.09 10.95 20.96
CA TYR A 141 2.71 11.02 20.48
C TYR A 141 2.18 12.45 20.59
N ARG A 142 1.27 12.79 19.67
CA ARG A 142 0.83 14.17 19.40
C ARG A 142 -0.66 14.34 19.66
N LYS A 143 -1.12 15.60 19.80
CA LYS A 143 -2.55 15.90 20.03
C LYS A 143 -3.42 15.66 18.80
N SER A 144 -2.85 15.70 17.60
CA SER A 144 -3.53 15.48 16.32
C SER A 144 -2.63 14.65 15.38
N PRO A 145 -3.20 13.96 14.36
CA PRO A 145 -2.45 13.12 13.42
C PRO A 145 -1.70 13.97 12.39
N SER A 146 -0.71 14.73 12.85
CA SER A 146 0.14 15.59 12.03
C SER A 146 1.51 15.74 12.69
N VAL A 147 2.57 15.77 11.88
CA VAL A 147 3.95 15.99 12.34
C VAL A 147 4.12 17.39 12.96
N ASP A 148 3.29 18.35 12.55
CA ASP A 148 3.32 19.72 13.05
C ASP A 148 2.44 19.93 14.30
N SER A 149 1.63 18.92 14.67
CA SER A 149 0.81 18.98 15.86
C SER A 149 1.67 19.08 17.13
N GLU A 150 1.16 19.80 18.13
CA GLU A 150 1.73 19.80 19.48
C GLU A 150 1.95 18.39 20.02
N VAL A 151 3.08 18.21 20.71
CA VAL A 151 3.41 16.98 21.41
C VAL A 151 2.48 16.83 22.61
N ALA A 152 1.78 15.70 22.68
CA ALA A 152 0.92 15.35 23.80
C ALA A 152 1.68 14.58 24.89
N GLY A 153 2.71 13.82 24.51
CA GLY A 153 3.56 13.10 25.45
C GLY A 153 4.52 12.13 24.78
N ARG A 154 5.02 11.17 25.57
CA ARG A 154 5.92 10.11 25.10
C ARG A 154 5.55 8.74 25.65
N ILE A 155 5.67 7.73 24.80
CA ILE A 155 5.75 6.31 25.19
C ILE A 155 7.19 6.04 25.54
N TRP A 156 7.48 5.79 26.82
CA TRP A 156 8.84 5.56 27.30
C TRP A 156 9.40 4.19 26.88
N PHE A 157 10.72 4.05 26.98
CA PHE A 157 11.41 2.80 26.70
C PHE A 157 10.81 1.64 27.53
N LEU A 158 10.60 0.51 26.87
CA LEU A 158 9.96 -0.71 27.40
C LEU A 158 8.50 -0.54 27.83
N TYR A 159 7.86 0.56 27.45
CA TYR A 159 6.43 0.76 27.70
C TYR A 159 5.59 0.21 26.55
N ILE A 160 4.49 -0.45 26.91
CA ILE A 160 3.49 -0.90 25.94
C ILE A 160 2.30 0.04 25.98
N ALA A 161 1.89 0.49 24.80
CA ALA A 161 0.68 1.27 24.61
C ALA A 161 -0.26 0.55 23.64
N GLN A 162 -1.56 0.75 23.83
CA GLN A 162 -2.57 0.19 22.95
C GLN A 162 -3.05 1.25 21.95
N ILE A 163 -3.22 0.82 20.71
CA ILE A 163 -3.80 1.57 19.60
C ILE A 163 -5.28 1.19 19.51
N GLU A 164 -6.14 2.18 19.63
CA GLU A 164 -7.58 2.04 19.49
C GLU A 164 -7.98 1.94 18.01
N ARG A 165 -7.36 2.77 17.18
CA ARG A 165 -7.74 2.97 15.77
C ARG A 165 -6.55 3.41 14.92
N ILE A 166 -6.47 2.90 13.70
CA ILE A 166 -5.63 3.50 12.65
C ILE A 166 -6.43 4.59 11.93
N TRP A 167 -5.84 5.77 11.82
CA TRP A 167 -6.45 6.92 11.16
C TRP A 167 -6.32 6.86 9.63
N PRO A 168 -7.20 7.58 8.92
CA PRO A 168 -7.01 7.89 7.50
C PRO A 168 -5.57 8.27 7.18
N THR A 169 -4.99 7.67 6.14
CA THR A 169 -3.71 8.13 5.60
C THR A 169 -3.97 9.44 4.87
N GLY A 170 -3.25 10.50 5.25
CA GLY A 170 -3.30 11.78 4.55
C GLY A 170 -2.60 11.69 3.19
N SER A 171 -2.58 12.81 2.46
CA SER A 171 -1.79 12.92 1.21
C SER A 171 -0.28 12.76 1.41
N ASP A 172 0.17 12.83 2.66
CA ASP A 172 1.56 12.64 3.09
C ASP A 172 1.95 11.16 3.22
N GLY A 173 1.00 10.22 3.10
CA GLY A 173 1.26 8.80 3.25
C GLY A 173 1.51 8.36 4.71
N ILE A 174 1.36 9.26 5.68
CA ILE A 174 1.70 8.99 7.08
C ILE A 174 0.56 8.20 7.72
N VAL A 175 0.92 7.04 8.29
CA VAL A 175 -0.02 6.21 9.03
C VAL A 175 0.04 6.57 10.51
N TRP A 176 -1.09 7.00 11.05
CA TRP A 176 -1.24 7.35 12.46
C TRP A 176 -2.08 6.33 13.21
N GLY A 177 -1.64 5.94 14.39
CA GLY A 177 -2.40 5.15 15.35
C GLY A 177 -2.86 6.03 16.50
N GLN A 178 -4.16 6.03 16.77
CA GLN A 178 -4.74 6.68 17.94
C GLN A 178 -4.53 5.80 19.16
N LEU A 179 -3.95 6.36 20.22
CA LEU A 179 -3.76 5.67 21.48
C LEU A 179 -5.05 5.65 22.31
N THR A 180 -5.30 4.57 23.05
CA THR A 180 -6.51 4.45 23.90
C THR A 180 -6.58 5.51 25.01
N ASN A 181 -5.44 6.05 25.45
CA ASN A 181 -5.35 7.13 26.44
C ASN A 181 -5.37 8.54 25.82
N GLY A 182 -5.62 8.63 24.52
CA GLY A 182 -5.64 9.88 23.77
C GLY A 182 -4.29 10.21 23.12
N GLY A 183 -4.38 10.87 21.96
CA GLY A 183 -3.24 11.27 21.16
C GLY A 183 -2.86 10.28 20.05
N PHE A 184 -1.87 10.67 19.26
CA PHE A 184 -1.59 10.09 17.96
C PHE A 184 -0.12 9.73 17.86
N LEU A 185 0.13 8.47 17.58
CA LEU A 185 1.46 7.93 17.36
C LEU A 185 1.67 7.67 15.88
N GLN A 186 2.80 8.14 15.36
CA GLN A 186 3.20 7.85 14.01
C GLN A 186 3.65 6.39 13.91
N LEU A 187 3.01 5.61 13.04
CA LEU A 187 3.31 4.18 12.80
C LEU A 187 4.17 3.96 11.55
N SER A 188 4.11 4.90 10.60
CA SER A 188 4.91 4.94 9.37
C SER A 188 5.26 6.39 9.01
N ASP A 189 6.34 6.61 8.27
CA ASP A 189 6.76 7.93 7.77
C ASP A 189 6.22 8.31 6.39
N GLY A 190 5.40 7.45 5.77
CA GLY A 190 4.88 7.65 4.41
C GLY A 190 5.94 7.56 3.31
N LYS A 191 7.19 7.23 3.66
CA LYS A 191 8.32 7.03 2.74
C LYS A 191 8.76 5.57 2.70
N GLY A 192 7.90 4.67 3.18
CA GLY A 192 8.15 3.23 3.24
C GLY A 192 8.91 2.80 4.49
N HIS A 193 8.98 3.60 5.55
CA HIS A 193 9.55 3.17 6.81
C HIS A 193 8.50 3.06 7.91
N ARG A 194 8.39 1.85 8.46
CA ARG A 194 7.65 1.58 9.69
C ARG A 194 8.45 2.13 10.87
N THR A 195 7.81 2.95 11.70
CA THR A 195 8.44 3.58 12.88
C THR A 195 8.25 2.76 14.14
N VAL A 196 7.31 1.80 14.14
CA VAL A 196 6.90 1.03 15.32
C VAL A 196 6.50 -0.38 14.93
N GLU A 197 6.72 -1.37 15.80
CA GLU A 197 6.17 -2.71 15.63
C GLU A 197 4.81 -2.85 16.32
N LEU A 198 3.86 -3.52 15.68
CA LEU A 198 2.55 -3.84 16.25
C LEU A 198 2.56 -5.27 16.76
N LEU A 199 1.97 -5.46 17.93
CA LEU A 199 1.94 -6.71 18.67
C LEU A 199 0.50 -7.13 18.95
N SER A 200 0.27 -8.43 18.98
CA SER A 200 -0.92 -9.05 19.55
C SER A 200 -0.97 -8.79 21.07
N LYS A 201 -2.14 -9.08 21.67
CA LYS A 201 -2.28 -8.97 23.12
C LYS A 201 -1.35 -9.95 23.84
N GLU A 202 -1.25 -11.17 23.35
CA GLU A 202 -0.44 -12.24 23.92
C GLU A 202 1.05 -11.90 23.85
N GLU A 203 1.51 -11.33 22.73
CA GLU A 203 2.88 -10.84 22.56
C GLU A 203 3.19 -9.69 23.52
N ALA A 204 2.26 -8.74 23.65
CA ALA A 204 2.37 -7.64 24.59
C ALA A 204 2.43 -8.11 26.05
N ASP A 205 1.56 -9.04 26.45
CA ASP A 205 1.53 -9.60 27.80
C ASP A 205 2.82 -10.38 28.12
N ARG A 206 3.35 -11.13 27.13
CA ARG A 206 4.64 -11.83 27.25
C ARG A 206 5.81 -10.86 27.42
N LEU A 207 5.86 -9.77 26.67
CA LEU A 207 6.92 -8.77 26.84
C LEU A 207 6.79 -8.06 28.19
N ASN A 208 5.58 -7.69 28.59
CA ASN A 208 5.33 -7.09 29.90
C ASN A 208 5.79 -7.99 31.06
N SER A 209 5.57 -9.31 30.98
CA SER A 209 6.01 -10.24 32.04
C SER A 209 7.53 -10.33 32.13
N ILE A 210 8.22 -10.37 30.98
CA ILE A 210 9.69 -10.35 30.93
C ILE A 210 10.23 -9.07 31.56
N TYR A 211 9.73 -7.89 31.16
CA TYR A 211 10.30 -6.62 31.62
C TYR A 211 9.91 -6.23 33.05
N ARG A 212 8.76 -6.71 33.56
CA ARG A 212 8.42 -6.56 34.99
C ARG A 212 9.37 -7.36 35.89
N TYR A 213 9.95 -8.45 35.39
CA TYR A 213 10.94 -9.22 36.16
C TYR A 213 12.29 -8.50 36.31
N TYR A 214 12.60 -7.56 35.42
CA TYR A 214 13.84 -6.77 35.43
C TYR A 214 13.69 -5.35 36.03
N ARG A 215 12.52 -5.01 36.58
CA ARG A 215 12.26 -3.77 37.33
C ARG A 215 12.21 -4.05 38.82
#